data_AF-A0A2M9PAU4-F1
#
_entry.id   AF-A0A2M9PAU4-F1
#
_cell.length_a   1.000
_cell.length_b   1.000
_cell.length_c   1.000
_cell.angle_alpha   90.00
_cell.angle_beta   90.00
_cell.angle_gamma   90.00
#
_symmetry.space_group_name_H-M   'P 1'
#
loop_
_entity.id
_entity.type
_entity.pdbx_description
1 polymer ?
#
loop_
_entity_poly.entity_id
_entity_poly.type
_entity_poly.pdbx_seq_one_letter_code
_entity_poly.pdbx_strand_id
1 'polypeptide(L)'
;YADAPEEMTANAIAGDLITRIEFIGFEPDITRQRGIPGATILTIAFNAPTADLAVRGANELVNLILQENMRLRTDRAGDTATFFQAESERLRAEIERQSARIAEMKTANVDALPDSLNARRAQQQVEQERMLALEREESALRNQRATVVWVFERTGRSSTVTLSPEEQELENLKSQLIQQRAIYAPSSPQIRLLEARIKALDGLVAEQQAARTTPGVDGTTAAPTSTLDVELAPIDARLGYIAQEKALIAKTLADLETSIQATPNNEMTLGGLEREMANLEAQYEAARANLGQAAIGERIEVLSKGERFSLIQPPTEPTSPASPNRPLIASAGVVGGLGLGLGFVLLLEMLNRSIRRPSEIAERLGTQPFATIPYIRTEGERRWRRNVIVGALLFIVVAIPLGLLAVHSFYQPLDTLFWGLEEQPPAAPQNLTMSTGAS
;
A
#
# COMPACT_ATOMS: atom_id res chain seq x y z
N TYR A 1 -24.21 36.59 -16.35
CA TYR A 1 -22.97 37.23 -16.81
C TYR A 1 -23.07 37.83 -18.21
N ALA A 2 -24.09 37.53 -19.03
CA ALA A 2 -24.28 38.21 -20.31
C ALA A 2 -24.50 39.74 -20.19
N ASP A 3 -24.95 40.20 -19.01
CA ASP A 3 -25.19 41.60 -18.70
C ASP A 3 -24.00 42.30 -17.99
N ALA A 4 -22.82 41.65 -17.91
CA ALA A 4 -21.65 42.24 -17.27
C ALA A 4 -21.01 43.31 -18.19
N PRO A 5 -20.55 44.45 -17.63
CA PRO A 5 -20.01 45.57 -18.42
C PRO A 5 -18.68 45.27 -19.13
N GLU A 6 -17.99 44.19 -18.74
CA GLU A 6 -16.76 43.69 -19.39
C GLU A 6 -16.84 42.17 -19.58
N GLU A 7 -16.24 41.65 -20.66
CA GLU A 7 -16.07 40.20 -20.87
C GLU A 7 -15.17 39.61 -19.78
N MET A 8 -15.78 39.05 -18.75
CA MET A 8 -15.05 38.36 -17.69
C MET A 8 -14.47 37.03 -18.21
N THR A 9 -13.20 36.75 -17.89
CA THR A 9 -12.61 35.43 -18.15
C THR A 9 -13.29 34.35 -17.30
N ALA A 10 -13.26 33.08 -17.75
CA ALA A 10 -13.88 31.97 -17.03
C ALA A 10 -13.39 31.85 -15.56
N ASN A 11 -12.10 32.08 -15.31
CA ASN A 11 -11.54 32.06 -13.96
C ASN A 11 -12.04 33.24 -13.10
N ALA A 12 -12.23 34.42 -13.69
CA ALA A 12 -12.79 35.57 -12.98
C ALA A 12 -14.26 35.36 -12.62
N ILE A 13 -15.04 34.73 -13.51
CA ILE A 13 -16.43 34.33 -13.23
C ILE A 13 -16.48 33.31 -12.09
N ALA A 14 -15.63 32.28 -12.14
CA ALA A 14 -15.57 31.27 -11.08
C ALA A 14 -15.17 31.90 -9.72
N GLY A 15 -14.18 32.80 -9.71
CA GLY A 15 -13.78 33.52 -8.50
C GLY A 15 -14.92 34.35 -7.90
N ASP A 16 -15.63 35.11 -8.73
CA ASP A 16 -16.80 35.89 -8.30
C ASP A 16 -17.92 34.98 -7.75
N LEU A 17 -18.24 33.87 -8.42
CA LEU A 17 -19.22 32.90 -7.94
C LEU A 17 -18.85 32.35 -6.56
N ILE A 18 -17.58 32.01 -6.34
CA ILE A 18 -17.12 31.47 -5.05
C ILE A 18 -17.28 32.52 -3.94
N THR A 19 -16.97 33.79 -4.20
CA THR A 19 -17.12 34.86 -3.19
C THR A 19 -18.58 35.14 -2.80
N ARG A 20 -19.54 34.68 -3.61
CA ARG A 20 -20.97 34.83 -3.35
C ARG A 20 -21.58 33.68 -2.54
N ILE A 21 -20.83 32.61 -2.32
CA ILE A 21 -21.27 31.47 -1.52
C ILE A 21 -21.02 31.75 -0.05
N GLU A 22 -22.06 31.58 0.77
CA GLU A 22 -21.98 31.72 2.20
C GLU A 22 -22.43 30.44 2.90
N PHE A 23 -21.62 29.93 3.82
CA PHE A 23 -21.95 28.76 4.63
C PHE A 23 -22.46 29.24 6.00
N ILE A 24 -23.77 29.13 6.21
CA ILE A 24 -24.46 29.71 7.37
C ILE A 24 -24.24 28.86 8.64
N GLY A 25 -23.76 27.63 8.51
CA GLY A 25 -23.26 26.82 9.62
C GLY A 25 -23.75 25.37 9.60
N PHE A 26 -23.34 24.64 10.63
CA PHE A 26 -23.77 23.28 10.93
C PHE A 26 -24.66 23.32 12.18
N GLU A 27 -25.97 23.28 12.00
CA GLU A 27 -26.89 23.18 13.14
C GLU A 27 -27.08 21.70 13.50
N PRO A 28 -26.72 21.26 14.73
CA PRO A 28 -27.14 19.95 15.19
C PRO A 28 -28.66 19.97 15.40
N ASP A 29 -29.37 18.97 14.87
CA ASP A 29 -30.82 18.81 15.08
C ASP A 29 -31.15 18.72 16.58
N ILE A 30 -31.63 19.83 17.16
CA ILE A 30 -31.96 19.96 18.58
C ILE A 30 -33.29 19.30 18.97
N THR A 31 -34.01 18.69 18.03
CA THR A 31 -35.38 18.18 18.27
C THR A 31 -35.43 16.79 18.89
N ARG A 32 -34.29 16.13 19.18
CA ARG A 32 -34.27 14.73 19.67
C ARG A 32 -33.56 14.47 21.01
N GLN A 33 -34.04 13.40 21.65
CA GLN A 33 -33.63 12.88 22.96
C GLN A 33 -32.11 12.60 23.06
N ARG A 34 -31.54 12.91 24.22
CA ARG A 34 -30.11 12.73 24.57
C ARG A 34 -29.68 11.27 24.34
N GLY A 35 -28.85 11.01 23.32
CA GLY A 35 -28.23 9.69 23.07
C GLY A 35 -28.31 9.13 21.64
N ILE A 36 -29.00 9.79 20.70
CA ILE A 36 -29.06 9.38 19.28
C ILE A 36 -28.38 10.48 18.44
N PRO A 37 -27.34 10.18 17.64
CA PRO A 37 -26.73 11.19 16.77
C PRO A 37 -27.77 11.74 15.79
N GLY A 38 -28.02 13.05 15.86
CA GLY A 38 -28.93 13.78 14.97
C GLY A 38 -28.32 13.98 13.58
N ALA A 39 -29.17 14.22 12.58
CA ALA A 39 -28.71 14.60 11.25
C ALA A 39 -28.03 15.97 11.32
N THR A 40 -26.88 16.11 10.66
CA THR A 40 -26.18 17.40 10.56
C THR A 40 -26.82 18.20 9.42
N ILE A 41 -27.36 19.38 9.74
CA ILE A 41 -27.96 20.26 8.73
C ILE A 41 -26.89 21.24 8.25
N LEU A 42 -26.68 21.29 6.94
CA LEU A 42 -25.81 22.27 6.29
C LEU A 42 -26.68 23.32 5.60
N THR A 43 -26.57 24.56 6.03
CA THR A 43 -27.27 25.69 5.41
C THR A 43 -26.31 26.47 4.52
N ILE A 44 -26.71 26.68 3.27
CA ILE A 44 -25.91 27.36 2.24
C ILE A 44 -26.74 28.51 1.69
N ALA A 45 -26.12 29.67 1.51
CA ALA A 45 -26.69 30.83 0.85
C ALA A 45 -25.85 31.25 -0.35
N PHE A 46 -26.51 31.91 -1.31
CA PHE A 46 -25.89 32.45 -2.51
C PHE A 46 -26.33 33.90 -2.71
N ASN A 47 -25.36 34.81 -2.75
CA ASN A 47 -25.60 36.24 -2.86
C ASN A 47 -25.65 36.67 -4.33
N ALA A 48 -26.72 37.37 -4.72
CA ALA A 48 -26.88 37.91 -6.08
C ALA A 48 -27.61 39.26 -6.10
N PRO A 49 -27.46 40.06 -7.18
CA PRO A 49 -28.06 41.39 -7.28
C PRO A 49 -29.59 41.39 -7.29
N THR A 50 -30.21 40.30 -7.76
CA THR A 50 -31.66 40.15 -7.85
C THR A 50 -32.11 38.86 -7.17
N ALA A 51 -33.34 38.86 -6.65
CA ALA A 51 -33.94 37.70 -5.97
C ALA A 51 -33.97 36.45 -6.87
N ASP A 52 -34.34 36.61 -8.15
CA ASP A 52 -34.36 35.52 -9.15
C ASP A 52 -32.97 34.90 -9.36
N LEU A 53 -31.92 35.73 -9.53
CA LEU A 53 -30.56 35.22 -9.68
C LEU A 53 -30.04 34.54 -8.41
N ALA A 54 -30.43 35.04 -7.22
CA ALA A 54 -30.03 34.44 -5.95
C ALA A 54 -30.58 33.02 -5.81
N VAL A 55 -31.86 32.82 -6.13
CA VAL A 55 -32.53 31.51 -6.08
C VAL A 55 -32.00 30.56 -7.13
N ARG A 56 -31.79 31.02 -8.36
CA ARG A 56 -31.23 30.18 -9.42
C ARG A 56 -29.81 29.73 -9.08
N GLY A 57 -28.98 30.66 -8.61
CA GLY A 57 -27.61 30.36 -8.18
C GLY A 57 -27.57 29.38 -7.00
N ALA A 58 -28.41 29.59 -5.99
CA ALA A 58 -28.52 28.67 -4.86
C ALA A 58 -29.01 27.27 -5.28
N ASN A 59 -30.00 27.18 -6.17
CA ASN A 59 -30.49 25.88 -6.68
C ASN A 59 -29.41 25.14 -7.46
N GLU A 60 -28.69 25.85 -8.33
CA GLU A 60 -27.61 25.25 -9.10
C GLU A 60 -26.48 24.77 -8.20
N LEU A 61 -26.11 25.56 -7.19
CA LEU A 61 -25.11 25.18 -6.19
C LEU A 61 -25.50 23.92 -5.42
N VAL A 62 -26.76 23.81 -4.98
CA VAL A 62 -27.29 22.62 -4.32
C VAL A 62 -27.16 21.39 -5.24
N ASN A 63 -27.56 21.50 -6.50
CA ASN A 63 -27.45 20.40 -7.46
C ASN A 63 -25.99 19.99 -7.68
N LEU A 64 -25.09 20.95 -7.84
CA LEU A 64 -23.65 20.71 -7.98
C LEU A 64 -23.07 19.97 -6.79
N ILE A 65 -23.40 20.37 -5.57
CA ILE A 65 -22.93 19.73 -4.34
C ILE A 65 -23.45 18.30 -4.25
N LEU A 66 -24.73 18.07 -4.54
CA LEU A 66 -25.32 16.73 -4.52
C LEU A 66 -24.67 15.82 -5.58
N GLN A 67 -24.47 16.32 -6.80
CA GLN A 67 -23.81 15.57 -7.87
C GLN A 67 -22.36 15.26 -7.56
N GLU A 68 -21.57 16.25 -7.11
CA GLU A 68 -20.16 16.03 -6.78
C GLU A 68 -20.01 15.12 -5.57
N ASN A 69 -20.93 15.16 -4.59
CA ASN A 69 -20.92 14.20 -3.49
C ASN A 69 -21.13 12.76 -3.99
N MET A 70 -22.12 12.54 -4.87
CA MET A 70 -22.35 11.21 -5.45
C MET A 70 -21.15 10.75 -6.28
N ARG A 71 -20.55 11.64 -7.07
CA ARG A 71 -19.36 11.36 -7.87
C ARG A 71 -18.19 10.96 -6.98
N LEU A 72 -17.85 11.78 -5.98
CA LEU A 72 -16.74 11.51 -5.05
C LEU A 72 -16.92 10.19 -4.29
N ARG A 73 -18.15 9.82 -3.92
CA ARG A 73 -18.40 8.55 -3.22
C ARG A 73 -18.29 7.35 -4.15
N THR A 74 -18.82 7.46 -5.36
CA THR A 74 -18.71 6.40 -6.38
C THR A 74 -17.26 6.17 -6.79
N ASP A 75 -16.52 7.26 -7.05
CA ASP A 75 -15.11 7.22 -7.45
C ASP A 75 -14.25 6.59 -6.34
N ARG A 76 -14.37 7.03 -5.09
CA ARG A 76 -13.60 6.44 -3.97
C ARG A 76 -13.89 4.96 -3.74
N ALA A 77 -15.14 4.54 -3.88
CA ALA A 77 -15.51 3.14 -3.73
C ALA A 77 -14.93 2.29 -4.87
N GLY A 78 -14.98 2.79 -6.11
CA GLY A 78 -14.34 2.17 -7.27
C GLY A 78 -12.81 2.11 -7.17
N ASP A 79 -12.17 3.17 -6.66
CA ASP A 79 -10.72 3.22 -6.42
C ASP A 79 -10.28 2.15 -5.41
N THR A 80 -11.06 1.96 -4.35
CA THR A 80 -10.79 0.94 -3.32
C THR A 80 -10.89 -0.47 -3.91
N ALA A 81 -11.92 -0.75 -4.71
CA ALA A 81 -12.07 -2.03 -5.39
C ALA A 81 -10.91 -2.28 -6.37
N THR A 82 -10.55 -1.26 -7.16
CA THR A 82 -9.44 -1.33 -8.12
C THR A 82 -8.10 -1.60 -7.42
N PHE A 83 -7.85 -0.95 -6.28
CA PHE A 83 -6.65 -1.19 -5.47
C PHE A 83 -6.54 -2.66 -5.02
N PHE A 84 -7.58 -3.20 -4.38
CA PHE A 84 -7.54 -4.59 -3.91
C PHE A 84 -7.53 -5.61 -5.04
N GLN A 85 -8.09 -5.27 -6.21
CA GLN A 85 -7.94 -6.09 -7.41
C GLN A 85 -6.48 -6.16 -7.85
N ALA A 86 -5.82 -5.02 -8.03
CA ALA A 86 -4.41 -4.98 -8.42
C ALA A 86 -3.51 -5.67 -7.40
N GLU A 87 -3.80 -5.50 -6.09
CA GLU A 87 -3.06 -6.15 -5.02
C GLU A 87 -3.25 -7.67 -5.03
N SER A 88 -4.45 -8.16 -5.32
CA SER A 88 -4.70 -9.60 -5.45
C SER A 88 -3.94 -10.22 -6.63
N GLU A 89 -3.84 -9.51 -7.76
CA GLU A 89 -3.06 -9.94 -8.92
C GLU A 89 -1.56 -9.94 -8.64
N ARG A 90 -1.06 -8.91 -7.93
CA ARG A 90 0.33 -8.83 -7.48
C ARG A 90 0.69 -10.01 -6.56
N LEU A 91 -0.13 -10.26 -5.55
CA LEU A 91 0.08 -11.35 -4.58
C LEU A 91 0.00 -12.72 -5.26
N ARG A 92 -0.92 -12.90 -6.22
CA ARG A 92 -0.98 -14.13 -7.02
C ARG A 92 0.33 -14.39 -7.78
N ALA A 93 0.89 -13.37 -8.44
CA ALA A 93 2.17 -13.49 -9.13
C ALA A 93 3.34 -13.75 -8.15
N GLU A 94 3.25 -13.30 -6.90
CA GLU A 94 4.22 -13.63 -5.84
C GLU A 94 4.10 -15.07 -5.35
N ILE A 95 2.88 -15.57 -5.16
CA ILE A 95 2.61 -16.98 -4.85
C ILE A 95 3.17 -17.88 -5.96
N GLU A 96 2.95 -17.54 -7.23
CA GLU A 96 3.50 -18.30 -8.36
C GLU A 96 5.05 -18.30 -8.35
N ARG A 97 5.69 -17.16 -8.08
CA ARG A 97 7.16 -17.09 -7.94
C ARG A 97 7.67 -17.87 -6.73
N GLN A 98 6.96 -17.81 -5.61
CA GLN A 98 7.35 -18.50 -4.39
C GLN A 98 7.18 -20.02 -4.53
N SER A 99 6.13 -20.47 -5.19
CA SER A 99 5.93 -21.91 -5.47
C SER A 99 7.02 -22.45 -6.39
N ALA A 100 7.42 -21.67 -7.41
CA ALA A 100 8.56 -22.02 -8.26
C ALA A 100 9.87 -22.13 -7.46
N ARG A 101 10.15 -21.21 -6.53
CA ARG A 101 11.33 -21.29 -5.65
C ARG A 101 11.32 -22.51 -4.74
N ILE A 102 10.15 -22.85 -4.17
CA ILE A 102 10.00 -24.07 -3.37
C ILE A 102 10.25 -25.31 -4.24
N ALA A 103 9.69 -25.35 -5.45
CA ALA A 103 9.89 -26.47 -6.37
C ALA A 103 11.35 -26.61 -6.82
N GLU A 104 12.03 -25.50 -7.13
CA GLU A 104 13.45 -25.47 -7.46
C GLU A 104 14.30 -25.98 -6.29
N MET A 105 14.05 -25.49 -5.07
CA MET A 105 14.74 -25.95 -3.86
C MET A 105 14.52 -27.45 -3.60
N LYS A 106 13.30 -27.95 -3.78
CA LYS A 106 12.99 -29.39 -3.65
C LYS A 106 13.70 -30.22 -4.72
N THR A 107 13.79 -29.72 -5.95
CA THR A 107 14.40 -30.43 -7.09
C THR A 107 15.94 -30.41 -7.04
N ALA A 108 16.54 -29.30 -6.61
CA ALA A 108 17.99 -29.17 -6.50
C ALA A 108 18.56 -30.02 -5.34
N ASN A 109 17.74 -30.30 -4.32
CA ASN A 109 18.21 -30.93 -3.07
C ASN A 109 17.51 -32.26 -2.75
N VAL A 110 16.97 -32.97 -3.75
CA VAL A 110 16.21 -34.23 -3.61
C VAL A 110 16.88 -35.22 -2.65
N ASP A 111 18.19 -35.39 -2.77
CA ASP A 111 18.98 -36.35 -1.99
C ASP A 111 19.26 -35.92 -0.55
N ALA A 112 18.87 -34.70 -0.17
CA ALA A 112 19.10 -34.09 1.14
C ALA A 112 17.83 -33.43 1.71
N LEU A 113 16.65 -33.92 1.32
CA LEU A 113 15.36 -33.49 1.87
C LEU A 113 14.98 -34.25 3.17
N PRO A 114 14.17 -33.64 4.06
CA PRO A 114 13.71 -34.27 5.30
C PRO A 114 12.86 -35.53 5.07
N ASP A 115 11.98 -35.53 4.07
CA ASP A 115 11.06 -36.65 3.79
C ASP A 115 11.79 -37.97 3.53
N SER A 116 12.95 -37.90 2.85
CA SER A 116 13.78 -39.06 2.51
C SER A 116 14.85 -39.37 3.56
N LEU A 117 14.94 -38.60 4.65
CA LEU A 117 15.95 -38.78 5.70
C LEU A 117 15.88 -40.17 6.35
N ASN A 118 14.67 -40.63 6.70
CA ASN A 118 14.48 -41.92 7.34
C ASN A 118 14.90 -43.08 6.42
N ALA A 119 14.57 -43.00 5.12
CA ALA A 119 14.98 -43.99 4.13
C ALA A 119 16.50 -44.01 3.96
N ARG A 120 17.16 -42.84 3.90
CA ARG A 120 18.63 -42.74 3.84
C ARG A 120 19.32 -43.28 5.08
N ARG A 121 18.80 -43.03 6.29
CA ARG A 121 19.34 -43.60 7.53
C ARG A 121 19.19 -45.12 7.57
N ALA A 122 18.05 -45.64 7.13
CA ALA A 122 17.85 -47.08 7.01
C ALA A 122 18.83 -47.70 6.00
N GLN A 123 19.03 -47.06 4.84
CA GLN A 123 20.02 -47.49 3.85
C GLN A 123 21.45 -47.43 4.41
N GLN A 124 21.80 -46.37 5.14
CA GLN A 124 23.10 -46.23 5.80
C GLN A 124 23.34 -47.38 6.77
N GLN A 125 22.34 -47.76 7.58
CA GLN A 125 22.45 -48.90 8.50
C GLN A 125 22.66 -50.22 7.75
N VAL A 126 21.91 -50.48 6.67
CA VAL A 126 22.06 -51.69 5.86
C VAL A 126 23.47 -51.78 5.25
N GLU A 127 24.00 -50.68 4.73
CA GLU A 127 25.35 -50.65 4.16
C GLU A 127 26.45 -50.81 5.22
N GLN A 128 26.25 -50.28 6.44
CA GLN A 128 27.14 -50.53 7.58
C GLN A 128 27.15 -52.01 7.98
N GLU A 129 25.98 -52.64 8.05
CA GLU A 129 25.87 -54.08 8.36
C GLU A 129 26.55 -54.94 7.27
N ARG A 130 26.40 -54.56 6.00
CA ARG A 130 27.08 -55.21 4.87
C ARG A 130 28.60 -55.03 4.93
N MET A 131 29.09 -53.84 5.27
CA MET A 131 30.51 -53.58 5.48
C MET A 131 31.09 -54.51 6.56
N LEU A 132 30.42 -54.61 7.71
CA LEU A 132 30.84 -55.48 8.82
C LEU A 132 30.79 -56.97 8.44
N ALA A 133 29.85 -57.38 7.59
CA ALA A 133 29.81 -58.74 7.07
C ALA A 133 31.03 -59.04 6.18
N LEU A 134 31.35 -58.14 5.24
CA LEU A 134 32.52 -58.27 4.36
C LEU A 134 33.85 -58.23 5.12
N GLU A 135 33.96 -57.42 6.18
CA GLU A 135 35.14 -57.39 7.04
C GLU A 135 35.38 -58.71 7.77
N ARG A 136 34.30 -59.37 8.23
CA ARG A 136 34.40 -60.69 8.84
C ARG A 136 34.79 -61.76 7.83
N GLU A 137 34.24 -61.71 6.62
CA GLU A 137 34.59 -62.62 5.52
C GLU A 137 36.05 -62.44 5.07
N GLU A 138 36.50 -61.20 4.89
CA GLU A 138 37.89 -60.84 4.58
C GLU A 138 38.86 -61.41 5.62
N SER A 139 38.53 -61.28 6.91
CA SER A 139 39.33 -61.82 8.01
C SER A 139 39.39 -63.35 7.97
N ALA A 140 38.24 -64.01 7.73
CA ALA A 140 38.18 -65.47 7.61
C ALA A 140 39.03 -65.99 6.43
N LEU A 141 38.93 -65.35 5.26
CA LEU A 141 39.72 -65.69 4.07
C LEU A 141 41.21 -65.43 4.28
N ARG A 142 41.59 -64.34 4.95
CA ARG A 142 43.00 -64.09 5.32
C ARG A 142 43.56 -65.17 6.25
N ASN A 143 42.78 -65.63 7.23
CA ASN A 143 43.18 -66.71 8.13
C ASN A 143 43.30 -68.05 7.37
N GLN A 144 42.38 -68.33 6.46
CA GLN A 144 42.45 -69.50 5.59
C GLN A 144 43.70 -69.45 4.71
N ARG A 145 43.97 -68.30 4.07
CA ARG A 145 45.17 -68.04 3.27
C ARG A 145 46.45 -68.32 4.07
N ALA A 146 46.55 -67.77 5.28
CA ALA A 146 47.70 -67.97 6.16
C ALA A 146 47.87 -69.45 6.56
N THR A 147 46.77 -70.16 6.78
CA THR A 147 46.78 -71.60 7.09
C THR A 147 47.29 -72.42 5.91
N VAL A 148 46.82 -72.13 4.68
CA VAL A 148 47.26 -72.81 3.45
C VAL A 148 48.77 -72.60 3.23
N VAL A 149 49.26 -71.37 3.35
CA VAL A 149 50.70 -71.05 3.26
C VAL A 149 51.50 -71.81 4.32
N TRP A 150 51.06 -71.79 5.58
CA TRP A 150 51.74 -72.47 6.69
C TRP A 150 51.82 -73.99 6.50
N VAL A 151 50.73 -74.63 6.05
CA VAL A 151 50.71 -76.08 5.78
C VAL A 151 51.66 -76.41 4.64
N PHE A 152 51.67 -75.61 3.58
CA PHE A 152 52.53 -75.81 2.41
C PHE A 152 54.02 -75.69 2.76
N GLU A 153 54.42 -74.64 3.48
CA GLU A 153 55.81 -74.44 3.92
C GLU A 153 56.35 -75.60 4.77
N ARG A 154 55.46 -76.25 5.54
CA ARG A 154 55.84 -77.31 6.48
C ARG A 154 55.82 -78.72 5.89
N THR A 155 54.97 -78.97 4.89
CA THR A 155 54.70 -80.33 4.37
C THR A 155 55.09 -80.53 2.90
N GLY A 156 55.30 -79.45 2.14
CA GLY A 156 55.60 -79.48 0.71
C GLY A 156 54.50 -80.14 -0.14
N ARG A 157 53.32 -80.38 0.43
CA ARG A 157 52.17 -81.01 -0.24
C ARG A 157 50.94 -80.12 -0.08
N SER A 158 50.31 -79.81 -1.20
CA SER A 158 49.01 -79.14 -1.28
C SER A 158 47.90 -80.19 -1.27
N SER A 159 46.78 -79.85 -0.63
CA SER A 159 45.56 -80.66 -0.68
C SER A 159 44.86 -80.31 -1.98
N THR A 160 44.74 -81.24 -2.93
CA THR A 160 43.97 -81.00 -4.15
C THR A 160 42.50 -80.72 -3.81
N VAL A 161 42.11 -79.45 -3.85
CA VAL A 161 40.72 -79.00 -3.78
C VAL A 161 40.12 -79.15 -5.19
N THR A 162 39.21 -80.10 -5.35
CA THR A 162 38.66 -80.51 -6.66
C THR A 162 37.58 -79.57 -7.20
N LEU A 163 37.06 -78.62 -6.40
CA LEU A 163 36.16 -77.54 -6.80
C LEU A 163 36.37 -76.32 -5.89
N SER A 164 36.54 -75.12 -6.45
CA SER A 164 36.55 -73.91 -5.63
C SER A 164 35.14 -73.59 -5.10
N PRO A 165 35.03 -72.95 -3.91
CA PRO A 165 33.74 -72.50 -3.38
C PRO A 165 32.95 -71.64 -4.37
N GLU A 166 33.63 -70.86 -5.20
CA GLU A 166 33.05 -69.99 -6.24
C GLU A 166 32.45 -70.80 -7.41
N GLU A 167 33.06 -71.93 -7.79
CA GLU A 167 32.50 -72.87 -8.77
C GLU A 167 31.21 -73.50 -8.23
N GLN A 168 31.18 -73.82 -6.94
CA GLN A 168 29.99 -74.33 -6.25
C GLN A 168 28.87 -73.27 -6.18
N GLU A 169 29.22 -72.02 -5.88
CA GLU A 169 28.28 -70.90 -5.80
C GLU A 169 27.70 -70.55 -7.18
N LEU A 170 28.52 -70.61 -8.23
CA LEU A 170 28.10 -70.44 -9.62
C LEU A 170 27.08 -71.51 -10.05
N GLU A 171 27.33 -72.77 -9.70
CA GLU A 171 26.41 -73.87 -10.01
C GLU A 171 25.07 -73.74 -9.26
N ASN A 172 25.13 -73.27 -8.01
CA ASN A 172 23.93 -72.95 -7.23
C ASN A 172 23.13 -71.79 -7.85
N LEU A 173 23.80 -70.72 -8.30
CA LEU A 173 23.13 -69.59 -8.96
C LEU A 173 22.55 -69.99 -10.33
N LYS A 174 23.26 -70.82 -11.12
CA LYS A 174 22.73 -71.39 -12.37
C LYS A 174 21.49 -72.24 -12.12
N SER A 175 21.50 -73.05 -11.06
CA SER A 175 20.34 -73.85 -10.63
C SER A 175 19.17 -72.97 -10.18
N GLN A 176 19.43 -71.90 -9.42
CA GLN A 176 18.40 -70.92 -9.02
C GLN A 176 17.81 -70.18 -10.22
N LEU A 177 18.62 -69.82 -11.22
CA LEU A 177 18.14 -69.21 -12.46
C LEU A 177 17.19 -70.13 -13.22
N ILE A 178 17.50 -71.44 -13.29
CA ILE A 178 16.62 -72.43 -13.93
C ILE A 178 15.26 -72.50 -13.20
N GLN A 179 15.28 -72.55 -11.87
CA GLN A 179 14.06 -72.57 -11.06
C GLN A 179 13.24 -71.27 -11.20
N GLN A 180 13.90 -70.11 -11.20
CA GLN A 180 13.22 -68.82 -11.32
C GLN A 180 12.69 -68.56 -12.73
N ARG A 181 13.38 -69.03 -13.79
CA ARG A 181 12.89 -68.94 -15.18
C ARG A 181 11.65 -69.79 -15.44
N ALA A 182 11.35 -70.77 -14.59
CA ALA A 182 10.10 -71.52 -14.66
C ALA A 182 8.87 -70.69 -14.18
N ILE A 183 9.11 -69.64 -13.40
CA ILE A 183 8.07 -68.83 -12.74
C ILE A 183 8.03 -67.40 -13.30
N TYR A 184 9.18 -66.83 -13.63
CA TYR A 184 9.33 -65.45 -14.09
C TYR A 184 9.72 -65.36 -15.57
N ALA A 185 9.18 -64.36 -16.27
CA ALA A 185 9.52 -64.09 -17.66
C ALA A 185 11.01 -63.67 -17.81
N PRO A 186 11.66 -63.97 -18.94
CA PRO A 186 13.07 -63.60 -19.19
C PRO A 186 13.36 -62.09 -19.09
N SER A 187 12.34 -61.24 -19.28
CA SER A 187 12.44 -59.78 -19.17
C SER A 187 12.23 -59.23 -17.76
N SER A 188 12.09 -60.08 -16.73
CA SER A 188 11.92 -59.65 -15.34
C SER A 188 13.19 -58.98 -14.79
N PRO A 189 13.10 -57.89 -13.98
CA PRO A 189 14.24 -57.29 -13.30
C PRO A 189 15.05 -58.26 -12.45
N GLN A 190 14.39 -59.23 -11.80
CA GLN A 190 15.04 -60.23 -10.95
C GLN A 190 15.91 -61.20 -11.76
N ILE A 191 15.41 -61.64 -12.93
CA ILE A 191 16.17 -62.50 -13.85
C ILE A 191 17.40 -61.76 -14.38
N ARG A 192 17.25 -60.48 -14.78
CA ARG A 192 18.39 -59.67 -15.24
C ARG A 192 19.45 -59.47 -14.15
N LEU A 193 19.04 -59.23 -12.91
CA LEU A 193 19.97 -59.09 -11.78
C LEU A 193 20.72 -60.40 -11.52
N LEU A 194 20.01 -61.53 -11.55
CA LEU A 194 20.59 -62.86 -11.36
C LEU A 194 21.56 -63.23 -12.49
N GLU A 195 21.19 -62.93 -13.75
CA GLU A 195 22.06 -63.10 -14.93
C GLU A 195 23.30 -62.22 -14.87
N ALA A 196 23.18 -60.96 -14.43
CA ALA A 196 24.31 -60.07 -14.24
C ALA A 196 25.27 -60.61 -13.17
N ARG A 197 24.73 -61.16 -12.07
CA ARG A 197 25.51 -61.77 -10.99
C ARG A 197 26.19 -63.07 -11.43
N ILE A 198 25.49 -63.92 -12.17
CA ILE A 198 26.06 -65.13 -12.80
C ILE A 198 27.17 -64.73 -13.76
N LYS A 199 26.97 -63.72 -14.62
CA LYS A 199 28.00 -63.26 -15.56
C LYS A 199 29.25 -62.73 -14.86
N ALA A 200 29.08 -61.98 -13.77
CA ALA A 200 30.20 -61.50 -12.96
C ALA A 200 30.97 -62.67 -12.32
N LEU A 201 30.26 -63.64 -11.74
CA LEU A 201 30.88 -64.80 -11.09
C LEU A 201 31.48 -65.80 -12.10
N ASP A 202 30.86 -65.98 -13.26
CA ASP A 202 31.33 -66.82 -14.36
C ASP A 202 32.61 -66.25 -14.96
N GLY A 203 32.72 -64.91 -15.07
CA GLY A 203 33.99 -64.25 -15.42
C GLY A 203 35.10 -64.52 -14.40
N LEU A 204 34.79 -64.41 -13.11
CA LEU A 204 35.74 -64.69 -12.02
C LEU A 204 36.18 -66.17 -12.03
N VAL A 205 35.24 -67.10 -12.20
CA VAL A 205 35.52 -68.54 -12.28
C VAL A 205 36.31 -68.89 -13.55
N ALA A 206 35.99 -68.28 -14.69
CA ALA A 206 36.75 -68.46 -15.92
C ALA A 206 38.20 -67.94 -15.79
N GLU A 207 38.40 -66.83 -15.10
CA GLU A 207 39.73 -66.28 -14.79
C GLU A 207 40.49 -67.19 -13.81
N GLN A 208 39.81 -67.76 -12.81
CA GLN A 208 40.36 -68.78 -11.91
C GLN A 208 40.73 -70.08 -12.67
N GLN A 209 39.89 -70.53 -13.60
CA GLN A 209 40.14 -71.73 -14.42
C GLN A 209 41.25 -71.49 -15.46
N ALA A 210 41.33 -70.31 -16.05
CA ALA A 210 42.42 -69.90 -16.94
C ALA A 210 43.75 -69.79 -16.19
N ALA A 211 43.74 -69.28 -14.94
CA ALA A 211 44.91 -69.34 -14.07
C ALA A 211 45.34 -70.78 -13.72
N ARG A 212 44.40 -71.73 -13.73
CA ARG A 212 44.64 -73.19 -13.57
C ARG A 212 45.06 -73.89 -14.86
N THR A 213 44.87 -73.30 -16.05
CA THR A 213 45.09 -73.95 -17.35
C THR A 213 45.99 -73.13 -18.28
N THR A 214 47.20 -73.63 -18.58
CA THR A 214 48.06 -73.10 -19.65
C THR A 214 48.30 -74.15 -20.75
N PRO A 215 48.27 -73.77 -22.06
CA PRO A 215 48.62 -74.67 -23.16
C PRO A 215 50.13 -74.94 -23.20
N GLY A 216 50.53 -76.22 -23.19
CA GLY A 216 51.92 -76.64 -23.36
C GLY A 216 52.32 -76.73 -24.85
N VAL A 217 53.57 -76.39 -25.16
CA VAL A 217 54.09 -76.30 -26.54
C VAL A 217 54.39 -77.67 -27.19
N ASP A 218 54.45 -78.78 -26.46
CA ASP A 218 54.78 -80.10 -27.06
C ASP A 218 54.10 -81.30 -26.37
N GLY A 219 52.91 -81.14 -25.79
CA GLY A 219 52.15 -82.26 -25.22
C GLY A 219 52.76 -82.94 -23.96
N THR A 220 53.93 -82.50 -23.49
CA THR A 220 54.45 -82.81 -22.15
C THR A 220 54.13 -81.68 -21.18
N THR A 221 53.44 -82.05 -20.11
CA THR A 221 52.99 -81.19 -19.00
C THR A 221 54.16 -80.42 -18.38
N ALA A 222 54.18 -79.11 -18.58
CA ALA A 222 55.03 -78.21 -17.82
C ALA A 222 54.61 -78.23 -16.35
N ALA A 223 55.59 -78.34 -15.46
CA ALA A 223 55.38 -78.34 -14.01
C ALA A 223 54.68 -77.04 -13.56
N PRO A 224 53.77 -77.11 -12.58
CA PRO A 224 53.07 -75.94 -12.08
C PRO A 224 54.06 -74.94 -11.45
N THR A 225 53.92 -73.64 -11.75
CA THR A 225 54.16 -72.58 -10.75
C THR A 225 53.48 -73.06 -9.47
N SER A 226 54.23 -73.13 -8.37
CA SER A 226 54.02 -73.99 -7.20
C SER A 226 52.57 -74.39 -6.90
N THR A 227 52.31 -75.64 -6.48
CA THR A 227 50.96 -76.10 -6.14
C THR A 227 50.23 -75.23 -5.10
N LEU A 228 50.97 -74.43 -4.34
CA LEU A 228 50.46 -73.36 -3.48
C LEU A 228 49.75 -72.24 -4.25
N ASP A 229 50.30 -71.76 -5.37
CA ASP A 229 49.73 -70.65 -6.15
C ASP A 229 48.35 -71.00 -6.70
N VAL A 230 48.14 -72.27 -7.08
CA VAL A 230 46.85 -72.80 -7.55
C VAL A 230 45.80 -72.82 -6.44
N GLU A 231 46.20 -73.11 -5.20
CA GLU A 231 45.32 -73.15 -4.03
C GLU A 231 45.02 -71.74 -3.48
N LEU A 232 45.94 -70.79 -3.64
CA LEU A 232 45.78 -69.39 -3.22
C LEU A 232 44.99 -68.54 -4.21
N ALA A 233 45.07 -68.81 -5.52
CA ALA A 233 44.39 -68.05 -6.56
C ALA A 233 42.88 -67.75 -6.29
N PRO A 234 42.04 -68.72 -5.89
CA PRO A 234 40.63 -68.42 -5.60
C PRO A 234 40.45 -67.52 -4.37
N ILE A 235 41.27 -67.69 -3.33
CA ILE A 235 41.22 -66.87 -2.11
C ILE A 235 41.64 -65.43 -2.43
N ASP A 236 42.72 -65.25 -3.18
CA ASP A 236 43.22 -63.93 -3.57
C ASP A 236 42.23 -63.21 -4.51
N ALA A 237 41.58 -63.94 -5.43
CA ALA A 237 40.50 -63.39 -6.25
C ALA A 237 39.30 -62.92 -5.41
N ARG A 238 38.87 -63.72 -4.42
CA ARG A 238 37.77 -63.34 -3.51
C ARG A 238 38.13 -62.15 -2.63
N LEU A 239 39.36 -62.10 -2.10
CA LEU A 239 39.86 -60.94 -1.35
C LEU A 239 39.90 -59.67 -2.21
N GLY A 240 40.31 -59.78 -3.48
CA GLY A 240 40.28 -58.67 -4.44
C GLY A 240 38.85 -58.16 -4.71
N TYR A 241 37.90 -59.07 -4.88
CA TYR A 241 36.49 -58.74 -5.04
C TYR A 241 35.91 -58.04 -3.79
N ILE A 242 36.17 -58.58 -2.59
CA ILE A 242 35.73 -57.97 -1.33
C ILE A 242 36.32 -56.57 -1.17
N ALA A 243 37.60 -56.37 -1.51
CA ALA A 243 38.24 -55.06 -1.43
C ALA A 243 37.54 -54.03 -2.34
N GLN A 244 37.17 -54.41 -3.56
CA GLN A 244 36.41 -53.55 -4.48
C GLN A 244 35.01 -53.24 -3.94
N GLU A 245 34.31 -54.24 -3.42
CA GLU A 245 32.96 -54.07 -2.87
C GLU A 245 32.96 -53.16 -1.63
N LYS A 246 33.92 -53.33 -0.71
CA LYS A 246 34.13 -52.42 0.43
C LYS A 246 34.41 -50.98 -0.02
N ALA A 247 35.21 -50.78 -1.06
CA ALA A 247 35.49 -49.44 -1.57
C ALA A 247 34.22 -48.75 -2.11
N LEU A 248 33.34 -49.49 -2.79
CA LEU A 248 32.05 -48.98 -3.25
C LEU A 248 31.12 -48.63 -2.08
N ILE A 249 30.99 -49.52 -1.09
CA ILE A 249 30.15 -49.29 0.09
C ILE A 249 30.67 -48.08 0.90
N ALA A 250 31.99 -47.97 1.07
CA ALA A 250 32.60 -46.83 1.76
C ALA A 250 32.27 -45.50 1.08
N LYS A 251 32.29 -45.48 -0.26
CA LYS A 251 31.85 -44.31 -1.04
C LYS A 251 30.37 -44.01 -0.81
N THR A 252 29.49 -45.01 -0.91
CA THR A 252 28.04 -44.83 -0.67
C THR A 252 27.75 -44.32 0.74
N LEU A 253 28.45 -44.83 1.76
CA LEU A 253 28.32 -44.36 3.15
C LEU A 253 28.76 -42.90 3.30
N ALA A 254 29.84 -42.48 2.63
CA ALA A 254 30.30 -41.09 2.66
C ALA A 254 29.30 -40.14 1.96
N ASP A 255 28.74 -40.56 0.83
CA ASP A 255 27.73 -39.80 0.09
C ASP A 255 26.44 -39.66 0.93
N LEU A 256 25.98 -40.75 1.56
CA LEU A 256 24.82 -40.74 2.47
C LEU A 256 25.05 -39.86 3.69
N GLU A 257 26.22 -39.94 4.32
CA GLU A 257 26.55 -39.10 5.48
C GLU A 257 26.53 -37.62 5.11
N THR A 258 27.12 -37.26 3.97
CA THR A 258 27.13 -35.87 3.47
C THR A 258 25.70 -35.35 3.25
N SER A 259 24.82 -36.15 2.66
CA SER A 259 23.44 -35.73 2.40
C SER A 259 22.59 -35.67 3.68
N ILE A 260 22.81 -36.58 4.63
CA ILE A 260 22.17 -36.57 5.95
C ILE A 260 22.57 -35.30 6.72
N GLN A 261 23.86 -34.93 6.72
CA GLN A 261 24.35 -33.73 7.40
C GLN A 261 23.87 -32.43 6.74
N ALA A 262 23.62 -32.44 5.43
CA ALA A 262 23.03 -31.29 4.73
C ALA A 262 21.53 -31.11 5.00
N THR A 263 20.83 -32.15 5.46
CA THR A 263 19.37 -32.17 5.61
C THR A 263 18.83 -31.07 6.53
N PRO A 264 19.37 -30.81 7.74
CA PRO A 264 18.83 -29.80 8.65
C PRO A 264 18.87 -28.37 8.08
N ASN A 265 19.91 -28.02 7.33
CA ASN A 265 20.02 -26.70 6.71
C ASN A 265 19.00 -26.54 5.56
N ASN A 266 18.79 -27.60 4.78
CA ASN A 266 17.77 -27.63 3.73
C ASN A 266 16.36 -27.53 4.33
N GLU A 267 16.10 -28.22 5.45
CA GLU A 267 14.84 -28.15 6.20
C GLU A 267 14.55 -26.73 6.67
N MET A 268 15.53 -26.06 7.29
CA MET A 268 15.38 -24.68 7.75
C MET A 268 15.07 -23.72 6.60
N THR A 269 15.77 -23.89 5.47
CA THR A 269 15.57 -23.06 4.27
C THR A 269 14.19 -23.30 3.67
N LEU A 270 13.81 -24.57 3.48
CA LEU A 270 12.50 -24.95 2.94
C LEU A 270 11.37 -24.48 3.85
N GLY A 271 11.48 -24.66 5.17
CA GLY A 271 10.49 -24.18 6.13
C GLY A 271 10.41 -22.64 6.18
N GLY A 272 11.48 -21.92 5.83
CA GLY A 272 11.43 -20.48 5.58
C GLY A 272 10.57 -20.15 4.36
N LEU A 273 10.80 -20.83 3.24
CA LEU A 273 10.05 -20.63 2.00
C LEU A 273 8.56 -21.00 2.14
N GLU A 274 8.25 -22.08 2.85
CA GLU A 274 6.88 -22.54 3.10
C GLU A 274 6.12 -21.60 4.05
N ARG A 275 6.79 -21.01 5.06
CA ARG A 275 6.18 -19.97 5.89
C ARG A 275 5.87 -18.69 5.10
N GLU A 276 6.78 -18.29 4.22
CA GLU A 276 6.56 -17.14 3.34
C GLU A 276 5.39 -17.40 2.37
N MET A 277 5.29 -18.62 1.82
CA MET A 277 4.14 -19.04 1.02
C MET A 277 2.83 -18.88 1.79
N ALA A 278 2.76 -19.43 3.01
CA ALA A 278 1.56 -19.34 3.84
C ALA A 278 1.18 -17.88 4.17
N ASN A 279 2.18 -17.01 4.35
CA ASN A 279 1.96 -15.57 4.55
C ASN A 279 1.37 -14.90 3.30
N LEU A 280 1.94 -15.17 2.11
CA LEU A 280 1.43 -14.66 0.85
C LEU A 280 0.00 -15.14 0.57
N GLU A 281 -0.29 -16.41 0.83
CA GLU A 281 -1.64 -16.97 0.71
C GLU A 281 -2.63 -16.28 1.66
N ALA A 282 -2.24 -16.05 2.93
CA ALA A 282 -3.08 -15.35 3.89
C ALA A 282 -3.35 -13.89 3.47
N GLN A 283 -2.33 -13.18 2.98
CA GLN A 283 -2.48 -11.82 2.43
C GLN A 283 -3.39 -11.81 1.19
N TYR A 284 -3.24 -12.79 0.30
CA TYR A 284 -4.07 -12.91 -0.90
C TYR A 284 -5.54 -13.13 -0.56
N GLU A 285 -5.84 -14.05 0.37
CA GLU A 285 -7.21 -14.29 0.82
C GLU A 285 -7.81 -13.06 1.52
N ALA A 286 -7.03 -12.35 2.34
CA ALA A 286 -7.45 -11.08 2.93
C ALA A 286 -7.74 -10.00 1.86
N ALA A 287 -6.87 -9.86 0.87
CA ALA A 287 -7.06 -8.92 -0.24
C ALA A 287 -8.31 -9.26 -1.07
N ARG A 288 -8.55 -10.55 -1.35
CA ARG A 288 -9.78 -10.99 -2.03
C ARG A 288 -11.04 -10.75 -1.21
N ALA A 289 -11.00 -10.98 0.09
CA ALA A 289 -12.12 -10.68 0.97
C ALA A 289 -12.44 -9.17 0.96
N ASN A 290 -11.41 -8.33 1.06
CA ASN A 290 -11.56 -6.87 0.99
C ASN A 290 -12.04 -6.40 -0.39
N LEU A 291 -11.56 -7.00 -1.48
CA LEU A 291 -12.08 -6.75 -2.84
C LEU A 291 -13.57 -7.06 -2.93
N GLY A 292 -14.01 -8.20 -2.39
CA GLY A 292 -15.42 -8.57 -2.35
C GLY A 292 -16.26 -7.56 -1.58
N GLN A 293 -15.78 -7.11 -0.41
CA GLN A 293 -16.45 -6.08 0.38
C GLN A 293 -16.48 -4.72 -0.34
N ALA A 294 -15.37 -4.30 -0.94
CA ALA A 294 -15.27 -3.04 -1.68
C ALA A 294 -16.20 -3.03 -2.89
N ALA A 295 -16.24 -4.11 -3.67
CA ALA A 295 -17.14 -4.24 -4.83
C ALA A 295 -18.63 -4.23 -4.43
N ILE A 296 -18.98 -4.84 -3.29
CA ILE A 296 -20.34 -4.74 -2.73
C ILE A 296 -20.63 -3.29 -2.29
N GLY A 297 -19.68 -2.64 -1.61
CA GLY A 297 -19.80 -1.24 -1.18
C GLY A 297 -19.98 -0.27 -2.34
N GLU A 298 -19.17 -0.39 -3.38
CA GLU A 298 -19.31 0.34 -4.64
C GLU A 298 -20.69 0.14 -5.24
N ARG A 299 -21.17 -1.11 -5.32
CA ARG A 299 -22.50 -1.39 -5.87
C ARG A 299 -23.62 -0.80 -5.01
N ILE A 300 -23.49 -0.77 -3.68
CA ILE A 300 -24.46 -0.13 -2.77
C ILE A 300 -24.50 1.38 -3.01
N GLU A 301 -23.33 1.99 -3.23
CA GLU A 301 -23.19 3.42 -3.53
C GLU A 301 -23.82 3.78 -4.88
N VAL A 302 -23.51 3.02 -5.93
CA VAL A 302 -24.12 3.14 -7.26
C VAL A 302 -25.64 2.98 -7.20
N LEU A 303 -26.13 2.07 -6.35
CA LEU A 303 -27.57 1.85 -6.14
C LEU A 303 -28.20 2.85 -5.14
N SER A 304 -27.47 3.87 -4.69
CA SER A 304 -27.95 4.97 -3.83
C SER A 304 -28.60 4.53 -2.50
N LYS A 305 -28.11 3.44 -1.89
CA LYS A 305 -28.67 2.88 -0.63
C LYS A 305 -27.95 3.32 0.65
N GLY A 306 -26.97 4.24 0.57
CA GLY A 306 -26.20 4.76 1.71
C GLY A 306 -26.75 6.05 2.35
N GLU A 307 -26.06 6.57 3.37
CA GLU A 307 -26.34 7.88 3.98
C GLU A 307 -26.15 8.99 2.95
N ARG A 308 -27.13 9.88 2.78
CA ARG A 308 -27.13 10.89 1.69
C ARG A 308 -27.23 12.30 2.23
N PHE A 309 -26.58 13.25 1.55
CA PHE A 309 -27.09 14.62 1.54
C PHE A 309 -28.48 14.57 0.91
N SER A 310 -29.49 14.92 1.68
CA SER A 310 -30.85 15.07 1.20
C SER A 310 -31.20 16.54 1.26
N LEU A 311 -31.79 17.06 0.17
CA LEU A 311 -32.32 18.42 0.19
C LEU A 311 -33.50 18.46 1.18
N ILE A 312 -33.33 19.19 2.28
CA ILE A 312 -34.38 19.38 3.30
C ILE A 312 -35.34 20.48 2.83
N GLN A 313 -34.78 21.62 2.43
CA GLN A 313 -35.53 22.79 2.00
C GLN A 313 -34.92 23.36 0.72
N PRO A 314 -35.71 23.56 -0.35
CA PRO A 314 -35.23 24.23 -1.56
C PRO A 314 -35.03 25.74 -1.31
N PRO A 315 -34.09 26.38 -2.02
CA PRO A 315 -33.92 27.83 -2.01
C PRO A 315 -35.21 28.57 -2.36
N THR A 316 -35.56 29.58 -1.55
CA THR A 316 -36.74 30.43 -1.77
C THR A 316 -36.34 31.87 -2.08
N GLU A 317 -37.19 32.59 -2.82
CA GLU A 317 -36.92 33.98 -3.19
C GLU A 317 -36.90 34.91 -1.96
N PRO A 318 -35.84 35.71 -1.78
CA PRO A 318 -35.77 36.66 -0.67
C PRO A 318 -36.78 37.80 -0.87
N THR A 319 -37.55 38.11 0.18
CA THR A 319 -38.55 39.20 0.18
C THR A 319 -37.96 40.56 0.55
N SER A 320 -36.77 40.60 1.15
CA SER A 320 -36.04 41.82 1.47
C SER A 320 -34.55 41.68 1.12
N PRO A 321 -33.86 42.77 0.72
CA PRO A 321 -32.42 42.74 0.47
C PRO A 321 -31.64 42.39 1.74
N ALA A 322 -30.65 41.49 1.63
CA ALA A 322 -29.76 41.13 2.75
C ALA A 322 -28.77 42.26 3.08
N SER A 323 -28.28 42.96 2.06
CA SER A 323 -27.35 44.10 2.20
C SER A 323 -27.50 45.09 1.04
N PRO A 324 -27.11 46.36 1.21
CA PRO A 324 -26.80 47.03 2.48
C PRO A 324 -28.07 47.45 3.24
N ASN A 325 -27.96 47.65 4.56
CA ASN A 325 -29.08 48.03 5.42
C ASN A 325 -29.51 49.50 5.17
N ARG A 326 -30.38 49.70 4.18
CA ARG A 326 -30.87 51.02 3.73
C ARG A 326 -31.32 51.96 4.85
N PRO A 327 -32.10 51.55 5.87
CA PRO A 327 -32.47 52.44 6.97
C PRO A 327 -31.29 52.84 7.87
N LEU A 328 -30.29 51.96 8.05
CA LEU A 328 -29.07 52.32 8.77
C LEU A 328 -28.33 53.44 8.04
N ILE A 329 -28.08 53.27 6.74
CA ILE A 329 -27.41 54.28 5.90
C ILE A 329 -28.18 55.60 5.92
N ALA A 330 -29.51 55.55 5.77
CA ALA A 330 -30.35 56.74 5.80
C ALA A 330 -30.25 57.47 7.16
N SER A 331 -30.30 56.73 8.27
CA SER A 331 -30.18 57.33 9.61
C SER A 331 -28.78 57.92 9.87
N ALA A 332 -27.72 57.21 9.46
CA ALA A 332 -26.34 57.68 9.54
C ALA A 332 -26.13 58.96 8.71
N GLY A 333 -26.72 59.03 7.51
CA GLY A 333 -26.71 60.22 6.67
C GLY A 333 -27.39 61.43 7.33
N VAL A 334 -28.54 61.23 7.98
CA VAL A 334 -29.25 62.31 8.70
C VAL A 334 -28.42 62.82 9.88
N VAL A 335 -27.89 61.91 10.70
CA VAL A 335 -27.07 62.28 11.87
C VAL A 335 -25.77 62.97 11.42
N GLY A 336 -25.09 62.42 10.42
CA GLY A 336 -23.88 63.01 9.85
C GLY A 336 -24.15 64.41 9.27
N GLY A 337 -25.26 64.58 8.55
CA GLY A 337 -25.67 65.87 8.00
C GLY A 337 -25.96 66.93 9.08
N LEU A 338 -26.68 66.55 10.14
CA LEU A 338 -26.91 67.45 11.29
C LEU A 338 -25.62 67.83 12.01
N GLY A 339 -24.73 66.85 12.21
CA GLY A 339 -23.42 67.05 12.82
C GLY A 339 -22.56 68.03 12.01
N LEU A 340 -22.46 67.84 10.70
CA LEU A 340 -21.74 68.75 9.80
C LEU A 340 -22.38 70.15 9.78
N GLY A 341 -23.70 70.26 9.80
CA GLY A 341 -24.41 71.54 9.86
C GLY A 341 -24.12 72.32 11.15
N LEU A 342 -24.22 71.66 12.30
CA LEU A 342 -23.86 72.25 13.61
C LEU A 342 -22.38 72.63 13.67
N GLY A 343 -21.50 71.74 13.20
CA GLY A 343 -20.06 72.00 13.11
C GLY A 343 -19.76 73.22 12.26
N PHE A 344 -20.44 73.38 11.11
CA PHE A 344 -20.28 74.53 10.24
C PHE A 344 -20.76 75.84 10.90
N VAL A 345 -21.88 75.81 11.62
CA VAL A 345 -22.36 76.98 12.39
C VAL A 345 -21.37 77.36 13.51
N LEU A 346 -20.85 76.39 14.25
CA LEU A 346 -19.84 76.63 15.29
C LEU A 346 -18.54 77.19 14.69
N LEU A 347 -18.11 76.65 13.55
CA LEU A 347 -16.96 77.16 12.81
C LEU A 347 -17.16 78.63 12.40
N LEU A 348 -18.34 78.97 11.87
CA LEU A 348 -18.68 80.35 11.52
C LEU A 348 -18.69 81.27 12.74
N GLU A 349 -19.18 80.81 13.89
CA GLU A 349 -19.16 81.58 15.14
C GLU A 349 -17.74 81.76 15.68
N MET A 350 -16.89 80.73 15.62
CA MET A 350 -15.47 80.86 16.00
C MET A 350 -14.69 81.82 15.07
N LEU A 351 -15.00 81.85 13.78
CA LEU A 351 -14.38 82.77 12.83
C LEU A 351 -14.90 84.21 12.97
N ASN A 352 -16.10 84.39 13.53
CA ASN A 352 -16.75 85.67 13.71
C ASN A 352 -16.23 86.42 14.95
N ARG A 353 -15.20 87.26 14.77
CA ARG A 353 -14.61 88.10 15.83
C ARG A 353 -15.34 89.43 16.11
N SER A 354 -16.60 89.58 15.70
CA SER A 354 -17.35 90.83 15.90
C SER A 354 -17.66 91.07 17.39
N ILE A 355 -17.29 92.23 17.91
CA ILE A 355 -17.66 92.67 19.27
C ILE A 355 -19.16 92.98 19.29
N ARG A 356 -19.93 92.26 20.10
CA ARG A 356 -21.40 92.39 20.15
C ARG A 356 -21.92 92.72 21.53
N ARG A 357 -21.16 92.45 22.58
CA ARG A 357 -21.58 92.74 23.96
C ARG A 357 -20.77 93.90 24.56
N PRO A 358 -21.42 94.80 25.32
CA PRO A 358 -20.71 95.86 26.04
C PRO A 358 -19.64 95.32 26.99
N SER A 359 -19.84 94.11 27.54
CA SER A 359 -18.87 93.42 28.40
C SER A 359 -17.59 93.01 27.65
N GLU A 360 -17.67 92.66 26.36
CA GLU A 360 -16.52 92.29 25.52
C GLU A 360 -15.61 93.51 25.26
N ILE A 361 -16.18 94.72 25.24
CA ILE A 361 -15.43 95.99 25.14
C ILE A 361 -14.66 96.24 26.43
N ALA A 362 -15.30 96.04 27.59
CA ALA A 362 -14.67 96.22 28.89
C ALA A 362 -13.50 95.24 29.12
N GLU A 363 -13.67 93.98 28.70
CA GLU A 363 -12.67 92.92 28.86
C GLU A 363 -11.47 93.09 27.90
N ARG A 364 -11.69 93.54 26.66
CA ARG A 364 -10.61 93.69 25.67
C ARG A 364 -9.91 95.05 25.67
N LEU A 365 -10.60 96.13 26.05
CA LEU A 365 -10.04 97.50 26.05
C LEU A 365 -9.78 98.04 27.46
N GLY A 366 -10.14 97.32 28.54
CA GLY A 366 -9.87 97.71 29.92
C GLY A 366 -10.66 98.94 30.41
N THR A 367 -11.67 99.38 29.66
CA THR A 367 -12.47 100.57 29.95
C THR A 367 -13.95 100.22 30.10
N GLN A 368 -14.59 100.70 31.15
CA GLN A 368 -16.01 100.45 31.40
C GLN A 368 -16.89 101.40 30.56
N PRO A 369 -17.80 100.90 29.72
CA PRO A 369 -18.67 101.75 28.92
C PRO A 369 -19.69 102.48 29.81
N PHE A 370 -19.76 103.82 29.70
CA PHE A 370 -20.66 104.67 30.50
C PHE A 370 -22.14 104.57 30.08
N ALA A 371 -22.41 104.35 28.80
CA ALA A 371 -23.75 104.15 28.25
C ALA A 371 -23.66 103.30 26.99
N THR A 372 -24.70 102.52 26.73
CA THR A 372 -24.83 101.76 25.47
C THR A 372 -25.97 102.37 24.67
N ILE A 373 -25.66 102.81 23.45
CA ILE A 373 -26.68 103.30 22.53
C ILE A 373 -27.14 102.10 21.70
N PRO A 374 -28.40 101.66 21.82
CA PRO A 374 -28.89 100.56 21.01
C PRO A 374 -28.91 100.99 19.55
N TYR A 375 -28.30 100.18 18.67
CA TYR A 375 -28.40 100.41 17.24
C TYR A 375 -29.82 100.08 16.76
N ILE A 376 -30.62 101.11 16.48
CA ILE A 376 -31.97 100.96 15.93
C ILE A 376 -31.84 100.78 14.42
N ARG A 377 -32.01 99.53 13.97
CA ARG A 377 -31.98 99.16 12.55
C ARG A 377 -33.16 99.78 11.81
N THR A 378 -32.92 100.27 10.60
CA THR A 378 -33.97 100.80 9.73
C THR A 378 -34.84 99.69 9.13
N GLU A 379 -36.07 100.03 8.73
CA GLU A 379 -36.99 99.10 8.04
C GLU A 379 -36.36 98.49 6.77
N GLY A 380 -35.52 99.25 6.06
CA GLY A 380 -34.77 98.80 4.87
C GLY A 380 -33.73 97.74 5.20
N GLU A 381 -32.89 97.94 6.22
CA GLU A 381 -31.88 96.96 6.66
C GLU A 381 -32.50 95.64 7.14
N ARG A 382 -33.64 95.72 7.86
CA ARG A 382 -34.36 94.52 8.32
C ARG A 382 -34.87 93.69 7.14
N ARG A 383 -35.42 94.33 6.10
CA ARG A 383 -35.89 93.65 4.88
C ARG A 383 -34.73 93.03 4.10
N TRP A 384 -33.63 93.77 3.90
CA TRP A 384 -32.46 93.25 3.19
C TRP A 384 -31.89 92.01 3.88
N ARG A 385 -31.66 92.06 5.19
CA ARG A 385 -31.16 90.90 5.96
C ARG A 385 -32.11 89.70 5.90
N ARG A 386 -33.43 89.94 6.00
CA ARG A 386 -34.43 88.88 5.85
C ARG A 386 -34.35 88.25 4.46
N ASN A 387 -34.24 89.06 3.41
CA ASN A 387 -34.15 88.55 2.04
C ASN A 387 -32.84 87.79 1.80
N VAL A 388 -31.72 88.21 2.40
CA VAL A 388 -30.45 87.47 2.34
C VAL A 388 -30.57 86.12 3.06
N ILE A 389 -31.18 86.07 4.25
CA ILE A 389 -31.39 84.81 4.99
C ILE A 389 -32.33 83.88 4.23
N VAL A 390 -33.45 84.40 3.72
CA VAL A 390 -34.42 83.64 2.93
C VAL A 390 -33.78 83.15 1.62
N GLY A 391 -32.99 84.00 0.96
CA GLY A 391 -32.24 83.64 -0.24
C GLY A 391 -31.19 82.56 0.00
N ALA A 392 -30.44 82.64 1.10
CA ALA A 392 -29.47 81.61 1.49
C ALA A 392 -30.15 80.26 1.82
N LEU A 393 -31.28 80.28 2.52
CA LEU A 393 -32.07 79.09 2.78
C LEU A 393 -32.62 78.47 1.49
N LEU A 394 -33.16 79.28 0.58
CA LEU A 394 -33.62 78.84 -0.73
C LEU A 394 -32.46 78.25 -1.57
N PHE A 395 -31.29 78.89 -1.53
CA PHE A 395 -30.11 78.38 -2.23
C PHE A 395 -29.70 77.00 -1.71
N ILE A 396 -29.65 76.79 -0.39
CA ILE A 396 -29.33 75.49 0.21
C ILE A 396 -30.35 74.42 -0.20
N VAL A 397 -31.65 74.73 -0.12
CA VAL A 397 -32.74 73.80 -0.46
C VAL A 397 -32.73 73.41 -1.93
N VAL A 398 -32.28 74.28 -2.84
CA VAL A 398 -32.21 73.97 -4.27
C VAL A 398 -30.87 73.36 -4.67
N ALA A 399 -29.75 73.91 -4.20
CA ALA A 399 -28.41 73.51 -4.61
C ALA A 399 -28.03 72.10 -4.12
N ILE A 400 -28.44 71.70 -2.92
CA ILE A 400 -28.14 70.37 -2.38
C ILE A 400 -28.80 69.26 -3.22
N PRO A 401 -30.12 69.24 -3.46
CA PRO A 401 -30.74 68.21 -4.27
C PRO A 401 -30.26 68.25 -5.72
N LEU A 402 -30.04 69.44 -6.31
CA LEU A 402 -29.54 69.55 -7.67
C LEU A 402 -28.11 69.01 -7.82
N GLY A 403 -27.25 69.23 -6.80
CA GLY A 403 -25.92 68.67 -6.71
C GLY A 403 -25.92 67.15 -6.54
N LEU A 404 -26.79 66.60 -5.68
CA LEU A 404 -26.96 65.15 -5.53
C LEU A 404 -27.43 64.48 -6.82
N LEU A 405 -28.35 65.13 -7.54
CA LEU A 405 -28.86 64.65 -8.82
C LEU A 405 -27.77 64.67 -9.90
N ALA A 406 -26.93 65.72 -9.93
CA ALA A 406 -25.79 65.82 -10.84
C ALA A 406 -24.72 64.76 -10.56
N VAL A 407 -24.39 64.48 -9.29
CA VAL A 407 -23.43 63.42 -8.93
C VAL A 407 -23.96 62.04 -9.34
N HIS A 408 -25.25 61.76 -9.09
CA HIS A 408 -25.90 60.51 -9.49
C HIS A 408 -25.90 60.29 -11.02
N SER A 409 -25.99 61.37 -11.81
CA SER A 409 -26.11 61.29 -13.27
C SER A 409 -24.79 61.35 -14.03
N PHE A 410 -23.75 62.05 -13.54
CA PHE A 410 -22.53 62.32 -14.33
C PHE A 410 -21.28 61.55 -13.93
N TYR A 411 -21.16 61.06 -12.69
CA TYR A 411 -19.91 60.42 -12.26
C TYR A 411 -20.11 58.94 -11.89
N GLN A 412 -20.94 58.64 -10.89
CA GLN A 412 -21.17 57.27 -10.44
C GLN A 412 -22.55 57.17 -9.77
N PRO A 413 -23.28 56.04 -9.92
CA PRO A 413 -24.44 55.79 -9.09
C PRO A 413 -23.98 55.80 -7.63
N LEU A 414 -24.60 56.64 -6.80
CA LEU A 414 -24.33 56.81 -5.37
C LEU A 414 -24.32 55.49 -4.59
N ASP A 415 -24.86 54.42 -5.19
CA ASP A 415 -24.86 53.04 -4.69
C ASP A 415 -23.45 52.44 -4.54
N THR A 416 -22.44 52.95 -5.26
CA THR A 416 -21.07 52.40 -5.27
C THR A 416 -20.10 53.11 -4.32
N LEU A 417 -20.43 54.32 -3.85
CA LEU A 417 -19.50 55.17 -3.09
C LEU A 417 -19.38 54.77 -1.60
N PHE A 418 -20.36 54.01 -1.09
CA PHE A 418 -20.42 53.59 0.32
C PHE A 418 -19.89 52.17 0.58
N TRP A 419 -19.43 51.46 -0.45
CA TRP A 419 -18.85 50.12 -0.30
C TRP A 419 -17.46 50.14 0.38
N GLY A 420 -16.81 51.30 0.48
CA GLY A 420 -15.45 51.43 1.03
C GLY A 420 -15.34 51.63 2.54
N LEU A 421 -16.45 51.68 3.31
CA LEU A 421 -16.41 52.11 4.72
C LEU A 421 -17.04 51.15 5.74
N GLU A 422 -17.59 49.99 5.36
CA GLU A 422 -18.15 49.03 6.31
C GLU A 422 -17.50 47.64 6.16
N GLU A 423 -16.71 47.29 7.18
CA GLU A 423 -16.30 45.95 7.65
C GLU A 423 -15.30 45.12 6.82
N GLN A 424 -14.04 45.12 7.29
CA GLN A 424 -13.20 43.91 7.28
C GLN A 424 -13.98 42.77 7.96
N PRO A 425 -14.15 41.59 7.33
CA PRO A 425 -14.64 40.42 8.04
C PRO A 425 -13.65 40.08 9.17
N PRO A 426 -14.11 39.54 10.31
CA PRO A 426 -13.20 39.11 11.36
C PRO A 426 -12.19 38.11 10.78
N ALA A 427 -10.91 38.34 11.09
CA ALA A 427 -9.83 37.46 10.70
C ALA A 427 -10.20 36.01 11.08
N ALA A 428 -10.14 35.11 10.10
CA ALA A 428 -10.27 33.68 10.33
C ALA A 428 -9.30 33.27 11.45
N PRO A 429 -9.71 32.42 12.40
CA PRO A 429 -8.77 31.86 13.36
C PRO A 429 -7.71 31.04 12.60
N GLN A 430 -6.53 31.62 12.46
CA GLN A 430 -5.31 30.89 12.11
C GLN A 430 -4.97 29.99 13.28
N ASN A 431 -5.51 28.76 13.32
CA ASN A 431 -5.01 27.65 14.14
C ASN A 431 -5.71 26.34 13.75
N LEU A 432 -5.33 25.78 12.60
CA LEU A 432 -5.35 24.33 12.39
C LEU A 432 -4.07 23.96 11.63
N THR A 433 -2.98 23.88 12.40
CA THR A 433 -1.76 23.21 11.96
C THR A 433 -2.10 21.76 11.64
N MET A 434 -2.00 21.37 10.38
CA MET A 434 -1.84 19.97 9.99
C MET A 434 -0.59 19.43 10.67
N SER A 435 -0.78 18.60 11.69
CA SER A 435 0.25 17.68 12.16
C SER A 435 0.40 16.59 11.13
N THR A 436 1.39 16.74 10.24
CA THR A 436 2.01 15.61 9.53
C THR A 436 2.69 14.72 10.57
N GLY A 437 1.96 13.74 11.07
CA GLY A 437 2.52 12.61 11.81
C GLY A 437 2.89 11.52 10.82
N ALA A 438 4.18 11.42 10.52
CA ALA A 438 4.77 10.21 9.98
C ALA A 438 4.66 9.09 11.03
N SER A 439 4.02 7.98 10.67
CA SER A 439 4.26 6.60 11.14
C SER A 439 3.48 5.67 10.24
#